data_AF-A0A8A4TW30-F1
#
_entry.id   AF-A0A8A4TW30-F1
#
_cell.length_a   1.000
_cell.length_b   1.000
_cell.length_c   1.000
_cell.angle_alpha   90.00
_cell.angle_beta   90.00
_cell.angle_gamma   90.00
#
_symmetry.space_group_name_H-M   'P 1'
#
loop_
_entity.id
_entity.type
_entity.pdbx_description
1 polymer ?
#
loop_
_entity_poly.entity_id
_entity_poly.type
_entity_poly.pdbx_seq_one_letter_code
_entity_poly.pdbx_strand_id
1 'polypeptide(L)'
;MRYLLICILALGMVACFGPRPFSNVHFLSLPETNQGRALPVHVIPVDESLRVKLERMTAEDWFISDDVNTLTGIQKRVLRGAQNEVVQAERRNDRNDFMVIVDFADVEGADQQKLVLGDKHYRAKDIYVLVERDRIRVVSKSVYDDYLRSR
;
A
#
# COMPACT_ATOMS: atom_id res chain seq x y z
N MET A 1 -19.84 -34.35 -41.01
CA MET A 1 -18.80 -34.02 -40.01
C MET A 1 -18.29 -32.59 -40.25
N ARG A 2 -19.00 -31.57 -39.76
CA ARG A 2 -18.66 -30.17 -40.05
C ARG A 2 -19.03 -29.16 -38.94
N TYR A 3 -19.35 -29.67 -37.75
CA TYR A 3 -19.75 -28.85 -36.60
C TYR A 3 -18.86 -29.03 -35.37
N LEU A 4 -17.89 -29.96 -35.42
CA LEU A 4 -17.00 -30.21 -34.28
C LEU A 4 -15.80 -29.23 -34.22
N LEU A 5 -15.62 -28.38 -35.23
CA LEU A 5 -14.45 -27.49 -35.33
C LEU A 5 -14.67 -26.10 -34.72
N ILE A 6 -15.92 -25.73 -34.39
CA ILE A 6 -16.25 -24.35 -33.97
C ILE A 6 -16.18 -24.19 -32.44
N CYS A 7 -16.38 -25.26 -31.67
CA CYS A 7 -16.37 -25.17 -30.19
C CYS A 7 -14.96 -25.03 -29.58
N ILE A 8 -13.90 -25.40 -30.30
CA ILE A 8 -12.52 -25.35 -29.76
C ILE A 8 -11.93 -23.93 -29.86
N LEU A 9 -12.41 -23.09 -30.79
CA LEU A 9 -11.94 -21.70 -30.91
C LEU A 9 -12.55 -20.74 -29.89
N ALA A 10 -13.69 -21.08 -29.29
CA ALA A 10 -14.32 -20.26 -28.25
C ALA A 10 -13.75 -20.50 -26.84
N LEU A 11 -13.12 -21.65 -26.58
CA LEU A 11 -12.48 -21.94 -25.29
C LEU A 11 -11.07 -21.34 -25.14
N GLY A 12 -10.46 -20.85 -26.22
CA GLY A 12 -9.10 -20.28 -26.21
C GLY A 12 -8.99 -18.81 -25.81
N MET A 13 -10.11 -18.11 -25.56
CA MET A 13 -10.11 -16.68 -25.23
C MET A 13 -10.65 -16.35 -23.83
N VAL A 14 -10.70 -17.34 -22.93
CA VAL A 14 -11.06 -17.14 -21.50
C VAL A 14 -9.86 -17.43 -20.60
N ALA A 15 -8.66 -17.12 -21.07
CA ALA A 15 -7.43 -17.20 -20.29
C ALA A 15 -6.60 -15.96 -20.59
N CYS A 16 -6.92 -14.81 -19.97
CA CYS A 16 -5.98 -13.65 -19.88
C CYS A 16 -6.49 -12.46 -19.03
N PHE A 17 -7.68 -12.52 -18.42
CA PHE A 17 -8.16 -11.47 -17.50
C PHE A 17 -8.61 -12.06 -16.17
N GLY A 18 -7.80 -12.93 -15.59
CA GLY A 18 -7.91 -13.18 -14.15
C GLY A 18 -7.73 -11.85 -13.40
N PRO A 19 -8.50 -11.57 -12.34
CA PRO A 19 -8.33 -10.34 -11.57
C PRO A 19 -6.87 -10.24 -11.15
N ARG A 20 -6.23 -9.10 -11.45
CA ARG A 20 -4.84 -8.87 -11.07
C ARG A 20 -4.70 -9.13 -9.57
N PRO A 21 -3.66 -9.85 -9.14
CA PRO A 21 -3.53 -10.17 -7.73
C PRO A 21 -3.38 -8.85 -6.95
N PHE A 22 -4.03 -8.77 -5.79
CA PHE A 22 -4.04 -7.58 -4.94
C PHE A 22 -3.66 -7.96 -3.50
N SER A 23 -3.21 -6.98 -2.73
CA SER A 23 -3.02 -7.12 -1.28
C SER A 23 -3.80 -6.02 -0.57
N ASN A 24 -4.45 -6.37 0.52
CA ASN A 24 -5.13 -5.41 1.39
C ASN A 24 -4.15 -4.90 2.44
N VAL A 25 -3.95 -3.60 2.50
CA VAL A 25 -3.19 -2.94 3.57
C VAL A 25 -4.19 -2.33 4.54
N HIS A 26 -4.28 -2.92 5.73
CA HIS A 26 -5.14 -2.49 6.83
C HIS A 26 -4.37 -1.50 7.68
N PHE A 27 -4.82 -0.25 7.70
CA PHE A 27 -4.27 0.80 8.53
C PHE A 27 -5.08 0.96 9.80
N LEU A 28 -4.40 1.21 10.91
CA LEU A 28 -4.98 1.67 12.17
C LEU A 28 -4.18 2.87 12.67
N SER A 29 -4.83 4.02 12.78
CA SER A 29 -4.26 5.28 13.25
C SER A 29 -4.72 5.57 14.68
N LEU A 30 -3.81 5.59 15.65
CA LEU A 30 -4.13 5.85 17.07
C LEU A 30 -4.63 7.29 17.31
N PRO A 31 -5.34 7.59 18.42
CA PRO A 31 -5.85 8.93 18.70
C PRO A 31 -4.77 10.02 18.73
N GLU A 32 -3.57 9.71 19.21
CA GLU A 32 -2.46 10.67 19.31
C GLU A 32 -1.68 10.85 17.99
N THR A 33 -2.08 10.14 16.94
CA THR A 33 -1.40 10.16 15.64
C THR A 33 -1.47 11.53 14.99
N ASN A 34 -0.34 12.01 14.48
CA ASN A 34 -0.21 13.31 13.83
C ASN A 34 -0.84 14.47 14.62
N GLN A 35 -0.79 14.39 15.96
CA GLN A 35 -1.43 15.36 16.87
C GLN A 35 -2.93 15.57 16.60
N GLY A 36 -3.64 14.53 16.17
CA GLY A 36 -5.06 14.57 15.83
C GLY A 36 -5.37 15.23 14.48
N ARG A 37 -4.35 15.64 13.71
CA ARG A 37 -4.51 16.19 12.35
C ARG A 37 -4.78 15.08 11.34
N ALA A 38 -5.31 15.47 10.19
CA ALA A 38 -5.39 14.61 9.03
C ALA A 38 -3.99 14.16 8.61
N LEU A 39 -3.85 12.89 8.27
CA LEU A 39 -2.60 12.25 7.94
C LEU A 39 -2.68 11.68 6.52
N PRO A 40 -2.09 12.35 5.54
CA PRO A 40 -1.94 11.83 4.19
C PRO A 40 -1.14 10.52 4.18
N VAL A 41 -1.65 9.53 3.46
CA VAL A 41 -1.02 8.22 3.27
C VAL A 41 -1.02 7.87 1.80
N HIS A 42 0.16 7.57 1.25
CA HIS A 42 0.33 7.07 -0.10
C HIS A 42 0.79 5.61 -0.06
N VAL A 43 0.05 4.72 -0.71
CA VAL A 43 0.49 3.35 -0.99
C VAL A 43 0.90 3.28 -2.45
N ILE A 44 2.19 3.10 -2.68
CA ILE A 44 2.82 3.19 -3.99
C ILE A 44 3.30 1.79 -4.39
N PRO A 45 2.82 1.22 -5.51
CA PRO A 45 3.44 0.03 -6.07
C PRO A 45 4.81 0.41 -6.65
N VAL A 46 5.88 -0.20 -6.14
CA VAL A 46 7.26 0.10 -6.55
C VAL A 46 7.95 -1.15 -7.09
N ASP A 47 8.76 -0.96 -8.14
CA ASP A 47 9.83 -1.90 -8.47
C ASP A 47 11.13 -1.46 -7.79
N GLU A 48 12.18 -2.28 -7.91
CA GLU A 48 13.49 -1.99 -7.30
C GLU A 48 14.05 -0.62 -7.75
N SER A 49 13.89 -0.26 -9.02
CA SER A 49 14.44 0.99 -9.56
C SER A 49 13.71 2.22 -9.03
N LEU A 50 12.38 2.15 -8.97
CA LEU A 50 11.55 3.20 -8.42
C LEU A 50 11.73 3.30 -6.90
N ARG A 51 11.89 2.17 -6.21
CA ARG A 51 12.20 2.16 -4.77
C ARG A 51 13.49 2.91 -4.49
N VAL A 52 14.58 2.58 -5.18
CA VAL A 52 15.87 3.27 -5.01
C VAL A 52 15.77 4.77 -5.35
N LYS A 53 14.98 5.14 -6.37
CA LYS A 53 14.73 6.54 -6.69
C LYS A 53 14.03 7.26 -5.55
N LEU A 54 12.93 6.69 -5.03
CA LEU A 54 12.14 7.28 -3.96
C LEU A 54 12.90 7.32 -2.63
N GLU A 55 13.74 6.32 -2.34
CA GLU A 55 14.59 6.30 -1.13
C GLU A 55 15.64 7.41 -1.11
N ARG A 56 16.04 7.93 -2.29
CA ARG A 56 16.97 9.04 -2.44
C ARG A 56 16.28 10.42 -2.43
N MET A 57 14.96 10.45 -2.53
CA MET A 57 14.18 11.69 -2.48
C MET A 57 14.03 12.16 -1.03
N THR A 58 13.88 13.47 -0.86
CA THR A 58 13.54 14.03 0.44
C THR A 58 12.08 13.70 0.77
N ALA A 59 11.73 13.74 2.06
CA ALA A 59 10.36 13.45 2.50
C ALA A 59 9.32 14.40 1.88
N GLU A 60 9.68 15.68 1.72
CA GLU A 60 8.87 16.72 1.10
C GLU A 60 8.52 16.37 -0.35
N ASP A 61 9.50 15.87 -1.10
CA ASP A 61 9.35 15.53 -2.52
C ASP A 61 8.38 14.37 -2.76
N TRP A 62 8.14 13.49 -1.78
CA TRP A 62 7.26 12.34 -1.95
C TRP A 62 5.78 12.71 -2.18
N PHE A 63 5.37 13.90 -1.73
CA PHE A 63 4.00 14.36 -1.84
C PHE A 63 3.80 15.38 -2.97
N ILE A 64 4.85 16.13 -3.31
CA ILE A 64 4.78 17.23 -4.28
C ILE A 64 5.38 16.88 -5.65
N SER A 65 6.24 15.86 -5.74
CA SER A 65 6.95 15.55 -7.00
C SER A 65 6.00 15.04 -8.09
N ASP A 66 6.16 15.60 -9.29
CA ASP A 66 5.48 15.14 -10.51
C ASP A 66 5.78 13.68 -10.83
N ASP A 67 6.99 13.22 -10.51
CA ASP A 67 7.38 11.82 -10.68
C ASP A 67 6.49 10.89 -9.86
N VAL A 68 6.10 11.28 -8.65
CA VAL A 68 5.21 10.50 -7.80
C VAL A 68 3.77 10.68 -8.25
N ASN A 69 3.35 11.91 -8.53
CA ASN A 69 1.98 12.22 -8.90
C ASN A 69 1.52 11.60 -10.23
N THR A 70 2.46 11.27 -11.12
CA THR A 70 2.19 10.61 -12.40
C THR A 70 2.24 9.08 -12.34
N LEU A 71 2.64 8.48 -11.20
CA LEU A 71 2.64 7.03 -11.05
C LEU A 71 1.22 6.47 -11.02
N THR A 72 0.93 5.57 -11.96
CA THR A 72 -0.35 4.87 -12.02
C THR A 72 -0.56 3.92 -10.82
N GLY A 73 -1.77 3.81 -10.29
CA GLY A 73 -2.06 2.87 -9.21
C GLY A 73 -1.54 3.28 -7.82
N ILE A 74 -1.03 4.50 -7.63
CA ILE A 74 -0.89 5.05 -6.28
C ILE A 74 -2.27 5.16 -5.65
N GLN A 75 -2.38 4.61 -4.45
CA GLN A 75 -3.56 4.79 -3.62
C GLN A 75 -3.29 5.89 -2.59
N LYS A 76 -3.94 7.04 -2.78
CA LYS A 76 -3.90 8.16 -1.83
C LYS A 76 -5.06 8.04 -0.84
N ARG A 77 -4.78 8.14 0.45
CA ARG A 77 -5.76 8.15 1.54
C ARG A 77 -5.41 9.23 2.55
N VAL A 78 -6.39 9.57 3.37
CA VAL A 78 -6.21 10.47 4.50
C VAL A 78 -6.76 9.76 5.73
N LEU A 79 -5.88 9.45 6.67
CA LEU A 79 -6.26 8.89 7.97
C LEU A 79 -6.50 10.04 8.96
N ARG A 80 -7.47 9.89 9.85
CA ARG A 80 -7.63 10.75 11.02
C ARG A 80 -7.25 9.99 12.28
N GLY A 81 -7.04 10.71 13.37
CA GLY A 81 -6.84 10.09 14.69
C GLY A 81 -8.00 9.14 15.01
N ALA A 82 -7.69 7.98 15.57
CA ALA A 82 -8.65 6.94 15.89
C ALA A 82 -9.44 6.34 14.70
N GLN A 83 -8.84 6.28 13.50
CA GLN A 83 -9.46 5.69 12.31
C GLN A 83 -8.84 4.34 11.91
N ASN A 84 -9.65 3.47 11.30
CA ASN A 84 -9.22 2.30 10.55
C ASN A 84 -9.53 2.50 9.05
N GLU A 85 -8.64 2.04 8.18
CA GLU A 85 -8.79 2.17 6.73
C GLU A 85 -8.23 0.92 6.05
N VAL A 86 -8.82 0.51 4.94
CA VAL A 86 -8.30 -0.60 4.14
C VAL A 86 -8.00 -0.11 2.73
N VAL A 87 -6.75 -0.29 2.32
CA VAL A 87 -6.28 0.08 0.99
C VAL A 87 -5.99 -1.16 0.18
N GLN A 88 -6.66 -1.32 -0.94
CA GLN A 88 -6.34 -2.37 -1.90
C GLN A 88 -5.19 -1.89 -2.79
N ALA A 89 -4.04 -2.52 -2.65
CA ALA A 89 -2.87 -2.25 -3.46
C ALA A 89 -2.82 -3.25 -4.63
N GLU A 90 -2.98 -2.74 -5.84
CA GLU A 90 -2.88 -3.55 -7.06
C GLU A 90 -1.43 -3.97 -7.31
N ARG A 91 -1.22 -5.26 -7.61
CA ARG A 91 0.09 -5.74 -8.04
C ARG A 91 0.25 -5.44 -9.52
N ARG A 92 1.31 -4.72 -9.85
CA ARG A 92 1.70 -4.48 -11.25
C ARG A 92 2.50 -5.65 -11.83
N ASN A 93 3.18 -6.46 -11.01
CA ASN A 93 3.86 -7.70 -11.43
C ASN A 93 4.04 -8.67 -10.22
N ASP A 94 4.69 -9.80 -10.47
CA ASP A 94 4.94 -10.86 -9.48
C ASP A 94 6.00 -10.51 -8.41
N ARG A 95 6.67 -9.34 -8.53
CA ARG A 95 7.84 -8.95 -7.72
C ARG A 95 7.79 -7.52 -7.15
N ASN A 96 6.68 -6.82 -7.30
CA ASN A 96 6.61 -5.44 -6.87
C ASN A 96 6.39 -5.35 -5.36
N ASP A 97 7.30 -4.65 -4.71
CA ASP A 97 7.15 -4.19 -3.34
C ASP A 97 6.10 -3.07 -3.31
N PHE A 98 5.53 -2.81 -2.13
CA PHE A 98 4.76 -1.60 -1.91
C PHE A 98 5.54 -0.69 -0.99
N MET A 99 5.63 0.59 -1.34
CA MET A 99 6.11 1.59 -0.39
C MET A 99 4.91 2.37 0.15
N VAL A 100 4.80 2.38 1.48
CA VAL A 100 3.83 3.17 2.21
C VAL A 100 4.54 4.42 2.71
N ILE A 101 4.03 5.58 2.34
CA ILE A 101 4.54 6.88 2.76
C ILE A 101 3.45 7.61 3.53
N VAL A 102 3.82 8.27 4.62
CA VAL A 102 2.93 8.95 5.55
C VAL A 102 3.48 10.32 5.91
N ASP A 103 2.67 11.36 5.71
CA ASP A 103 3.06 12.76 5.92
C ASP A 103 2.78 13.22 7.36
N PHE A 104 3.71 12.95 8.27
CA PHE A 104 3.63 13.47 9.63
C PHE A 104 4.12 14.92 9.68
N ALA A 105 3.33 15.79 10.33
CA ALA A 105 3.58 17.23 10.33
C ALA A 105 4.89 17.66 11.02
N ASP A 106 5.30 16.95 12.07
CA ASP A 106 6.41 17.34 12.94
C ASP A 106 7.37 16.16 13.18
N VAL A 107 8.02 15.65 12.13
CA VAL A 107 8.96 14.51 12.22
C VAL A 107 10.33 14.87 11.71
N GLU A 108 11.34 14.69 12.57
CA GLU A 108 12.75 14.79 12.22
C GLU A 108 13.22 13.48 11.57
N GLY A 109 12.97 13.34 10.26
CA GLY A 109 13.60 12.31 9.44
C GLY A 109 12.65 11.52 8.54
N ALA A 110 13.08 11.36 7.29
CA ALA A 110 12.36 10.67 6.24
C ALA A 110 12.07 9.18 6.56
N ASP A 111 12.92 8.52 7.35
CA ASP A 111 12.80 7.08 7.60
C ASP A 111 11.59 6.70 8.47
N GLN A 112 11.07 7.61 9.29
CA GLN A 112 9.90 7.36 10.14
C GLN A 112 8.57 7.54 9.38
N GLN A 113 8.63 8.23 8.24
CA GLN A 113 7.53 8.53 7.34
C GLN A 113 7.35 7.48 6.24
N LYS A 114 8.31 6.56 6.06
CA LYS A 114 8.28 5.54 4.99
C LYS A 114 8.37 4.12 5.53
N LEU A 115 7.71 3.20 4.84
CA LEU A 115 7.71 1.78 5.13
C LEU A 115 7.69 0.97 3.84
N VAL A 116 8.72 0.16 3.62
CA VAL A 116 8.81 -0.74 2.47
C VAL A 116 8.23 -2.10 2.84
N LEU A 117 7.14 -2.48 2.18
CA LEU A 117 6.49 -3.77 2.28
C LEU A 117 7.03 -4.69 1.19
N GLY A 118 8.11 -5.41 1.53
CA GLY A 118 8.82 -6.30 0.61
C GLY A 118 8.16 -7.67 0.35
N ASP A 119 8.85 -8.55 -0.38
CA ASP A 119 8.39 -9.90 -0.79
C ASP A 119 7.79 -10.76 0.35
N LYS A 120 8.35 -10.67 1.57
CA LYS A 120 7.82 -11.39 2.75
C LYS A 120 6.42 -10.95 3.18
N HIS A 121 6.00 -9.74 2.82
CA HIS A 121 4.68 -9.17 3.16
C HIS A 121 3.77 -9.18 1.92
N TYR A 122 4.36 -9.15 0.73
CA TYR A 122 3.69 -9.31 -0.56
C TYR A 122 2.90 -10.62 -0.69
N ARG A 123 3.39 -11.73 -0.15
CA ARG A 123 2.65 -13.02 -0.19
C ARG A 123 1.43 -13.03 0.74
N ALA A 124 1.35 -12.09 1.70
CA ALA A 124 0.19 -11.97 2.53
C ALA A 124 -0.95 -11.27 1.76
N LYS A 125 -2.14 -11.87 1.82
CA LYS A 125 -3.36 -11.25 1.30
C LYS A 125 -3.71 -9.99 2.09
N ASP A 126 -3.40 -9.98 3.38
CA ASP A 126 -3.69 -8.92 4.32
C ASP A 126 -2.41 -8.51 5.07
N ILE A 127 -2.09 -7.23 5.04
CA ILE A 127 -0.95 -6.60 5.71
C ILE A 127 -1.50 -5.61 6.73
N TYR A 128 -1.04 -5.69 7.97
CA TYR A 128 -1.55 -4.85 9.06
C TYR A 128 -0.51 -3.80 9.42
N VAL A 129 -0.89 -2.52 9.31
CA VAL A 129 -0.03 -1.37 9.54
C VAL A 129 -0.63 -0.55 10.68
N LEU A 130 0.21 -0.28 11.67
CA LEU A 130 -0.12 0.59 12.79
C LEU A 130 0.60 1.92 12.60
N VAL A 131 -0.17 2.99 12.73
CA VAL A 131 0.30 4.38 12.66
C VAL A 131 0.12 4.98 14.05
N GLU A 132 1.24 5.35 14.67
CA GLU A 132 1.25 5.86 16.05
C GLU A 132 2.11 7.11 16.10
N ARG A 133 1.59 8.20 16.69
CA ARG A 133 2.33 9.47 16.90
C ARG A 133 3.00 9.98 15.62
N ASP A 134 4.27 9.63 15.43
CA ASP A 134 5.25 10.05 14.43
C ASP A 134 5.83 8.89 13.59
N ARG A 135 5.31 7.66 13.76
CA ARG A 135 5.88 6.47 13.11
C ARG A 135 4.83 5.53 12.51
N ILE A 136 5.30 4.77 11.52
CA ILE A 136 4.55 3.67 10.90
C ILE A 136 5.30 2.34 11.03
N ARG A 137 4.56 1.26 11.28
CA ARG A 137 5.14 -0.08 11.37
C ARG A 137 4.15 -1.17 10.98
N VAL A 138 4.70 -2.28 10.47
CA VAL A 138 3.93 -3.52 10.24
C VAL A 138 3.79 -4.27 11.56
N VAL A 139 2.58 -4.77 11.82
CA VAL A 139 2.27 -5.58 13.00
C VAL A 139 1.62 -6.90 12.58
N SER A 140 1.56 -7.88 13.49
CA SER A 140 0.76 -9.08 13.27
C SER A 140 -0.73 -8.76 13.36
N LYS A 141 -1.56 -9.63 12.79
CA LYS A 141 -3.03 -9.54 12.93
C LYS A 141 -3.46 -9.50 14.40
N SER A 142 -2.87 -10.35 15.25
CA SER A 142 -3.21 -10.41 16.68
C SER A 142 -2.98 -9.07 17.37
N VAL A 143 -1.83 -8.44 17.12
CA VAL A 143 -1.50 -7.13 17.67
C VAL A 143 -2.48 -6.08 17.14
N TYR A 144 -2.76 -6.08 15.83
CA TYR A 144 -3.74 -5.17 15.23
C TYR A 144 -5.13 -5.30 15.88
N ASP A 145 -5.62 -6.52 16.05
CA ASP A 145 -6.92 -6.81 16.66
C ASP A 145 -6.96 -6.40 18.14
N ASP A 146 -5.85 -6.57 18.88
CA ASP A 146 -5.75 -6.11 20.27
C ASP A 146 -5.86 -4.59 20.39
N TYR A 147 -5.17 -3.84 19.52
CA TYR A 147 -5.29 -2.38 19.46
C TYR A 147 -6.69 -1.91 19.03
N LEU A 148 -7.37 -2.68 18.17
CA LEU A 148 -8.73 -2.38 17.74
C LEU A 148 -9.73 -2.58 18.88
N ARG A 149 -9.48 -3.54 19.79
CA ARG A 149 -10.31 -3.84 20.97
C ARG A 149 -10.03 -2.92 22.16
N SER A 150 -8.84 -2.33 22.25
CA SER A 150 -8.45 -1.45 23.35
C SER A 150 -8.96 -0.02 23.21
N ARG A 151 -9.81 0.26 22.20
CA ARG A 151 -10.52 1.52 22.01
C ARG A 151 -11.93 1.45 22.57
#